data_AF-A0A6C0DEI2-F1
#
_entry.id   AF-A0A6C0DEI2-F1
#
_cell.length_a   1.000
_cell.length_b   1.000
_cell.length_c   1.000
_cell.angle_alpha   90.00
_cell.angle_beta   90.00
_cell.angle_gamma   90.00
#
_symmetry.space_group_name_H-M   'P 1'
#
loop_
_entity.id
_entity.type
_entity.pdbx_description
1 polymer ?
#
loop_
_entity_poly.entity_id
_entity_poly.type
_entity_poly.pdbx_seq_one_letter_code
_entity_poly.pdbx_strand_id
1 'polypeptide(L)'
;MESIKIDAFNTNLHGCRILCQGPFPKGHPPILDAVVKLREPFKKRIVLSKTAFSISKYLPLAYDAMFQVKDSSDWTLALTYMTYAPKPLLIITEDIVIPDGVWSKLNRSMTLVNFTSSSVIQVRPYDAIFFAPIEELTVPYVDYVYKLLQSIYRTTYTPKEHKEILQELRVASAGLAWSKVDEESTGGNLFWYDPITKKGGDALTNPQLVELFGILADQFREL
;
A
#
# COMPACT_ATOMS: atom_id res chain seq x y z
N MET A 1 -6.96 -15.56 -31.00
CA MET A 1 -7.11 -15.20 -29.56
C MET A 1 -5.86 -14.42 -29.20
N GLU A 2 -5.98 -13.11 -29.00
CA GLU A 2 -4.89 -12.33 -28.43
C GLU A 2 -4.83 -12.66 -26.93
N SER A 3 -3.68 -13.19 -26.48
CA SER A 3 -3.40 -13.35 -25.05
C SER A 3 -3.35 -11.97 -24.41
N ILE A 4 -4.11 -11.73 -23.34
CA ILE A 4 -3.99 -10.49 -22.55
C ILE A 4 -2.62 -10.53 -21.88
N LYS A 5 -1.65 -9.74 -22.38
CA LYS A 5 -0.33 -9.62 -21.76
C LYS A 5 -0.36 -8.48 -20.76
N ILE A 6 -0.05 -8.78 -19.50
CA ILE A 6 0.20 -7.79 -18.45
C ILE A 6 1.71 -7.73 -18.19
N ASP A 7 2.25 -6.52 -18.09
CA ASP A 7 3.67 -6.31 -17.88
C ASP A 7 4.05 -6.33 -16.39
N ALA A 8 5.34 -6.55 -16.11
CA ALA A 8 5.85 -6.49 -14.76
C ALA A 8 5.87 -5.04 -14.25
N PHE A 9 5.44 -4.81 -13.02
CA PHE A 9 5.44 -3.48 -12.45
C PHE A 9 6.88 -2.95 -12.20
N ASN A 10 7.26 -1.85 -12.85
CA ASN A 10 8.58 -1.21 -12.70
C ASN A 10 8.52 0.34 -12.66
N THR A 11 7.35 0.89 -12.38
CA THR A 11 7.11 2.34 -12.43
C THR A 11 7.71 3.05 -11.22
N ASN A 12 8.24 4.26 -11.41
CA ASN A 12 8.73 5.08 -10.29
C ASN A 12 7.53 5.69 -9.54
N LEU A 13 7.44 5.44 -8.23
CA LEU A 13 6.33 5.92 -7.41
C LEU A 13 6.71 7.07 -6.47
N HIS A 14 7.90 7.66 -6.60
CA HIS A 14 8.24 8.87 -5.85
C HIS A 14 7.32 10.04 -6.22
N GLY A 15 6.75 10.67 -5.19
CA GLY A 15 5.80 11.77 -5.36
C GLY A 15 4.39 11.34 -5.75
N CYS A 16 4.12 10.03 -5.77
CA CYS A 16 2.82 9.47 -6.13
C CYS A 16 1.93 9.21 -4.90
N ARG A 17 0.63 9.10 -5.17
CA ARG A 17 -0.39 8.65 -4.21
C ARG A 17 -0.70 7.19 -4.49
N ILE A 18 -0.31 6.31 -3.59
CA ILE A 18 -0.36 4.86 -3.76
C ILE A 18 -1.44 4.29 -2.83
N LEU A 19 -2.33 3.48 -3.38
CA LEU A 19 -3.30 2.70 -2.61
C LEU A 19 -2.88 1.24 -2.55
N CYS A 20 -2.93 0.67 -1.36
CA CYS A 20 -2.69 -0.72 -1.08
C CYS A 20 -4.02 -1.29 -0.60
N GLN A 21 -4.76 -1.88 -1.53
CA GLN A 21 -6.13 -2.28 -1.32
C GLN A 21 -6.20 -3.73 -0.87
N GLY A 22 -6.45 -3.93 0.43
CA GLY A 22 -6.66 -5.23 1.06
C GLY A 22 -8.02 -5.85 0.70
N PRO A 23 -8.31 -7.05 1.23
CA PRO A 23 -7.71 -7.64 2.43
C PRO A 23 -6.38 -8.34 2.17
N PHE A 24 -5.41 -8.18 3.07
CA PHE A 24 -4.06 -8.76 2.99
C PHE A 24 -3.86 -9.88 4.02
N PRO A 25 -4.37 -11.10 3.79
CA PRO A 25 -4.45 -12.15 4.80
C PRO A 25 -3.09 -12.76 5.19
N LYS A 26 -2.11 -12.75 4.29
CA LYS A 26 -0.78 -13.38 4.48
C LYS A 26 0.39 -12.39 4.50
N GLY A 27 0.11 -11.10 4.62
CA GLY A 27 1.12 -10.04 4.63
C GLY A 27 0.77 -8.88 3.71
N HIS A 28 1.45 -7.75 3.91
CA HIS A 28 1.27 -6.51 3.15
C HIS A 28 1.83 -6.63 1.73
N PRO A 29 1.33 -5.86 0.75
CA PRO A 29 1.95 -5.83 -0.56
C PRO A 29 3.37 -5.26 -0.39
N PRO A 30 4.39 -5.87 -1.00
CA PRO A 30 5.78 -5.51 -0.79
C PRO A 30 6.13 -4.24 -1.58
N ILE A 31 5.41 -3.15 -1.38
CA ILE A 31 5.52 -1.92 -2.18
C ILE A 31 6.91 -1.29 -2.05
N LEU A 32 7.58 -1.45 -0.90
CA LEU A 32 8.96 -0.99 -0.74
C LEU A 32 10.01 -1.90 -1.40
N ASP A 33 9.71 -3.21 -1.49
CA ASP A 33 10.68 -4.18 -1.99
C ASP A 33 10.53 -4.43 -3.51
N ALA A 34 9.29 -4.46 -3.99
CA ALA A 34 8.89 -4.74 -5.37
C ALA A 34 8.98 -3.50 -6.27
N VAL A 35 8.84 -2.29 -5.73
CA VAL A 35 9.06 -1.05 -6.49
C VAL A 35 10.52 -0.65 -6.31
N VAL A 36 11.37 -1.15 -7.20
CA VAL A 36 12.84 -0.99 -7.17
C VAL A 36 13.30 0.46 -6.90
N LYS A 37 12.52 1.46 -7.31
CA LYS A 37 12.81 2.90 -7.16
C LYS A 37 12.28 3.58 -5.90
N LEU A 38 11.42 2.95 -5.09
CA LEU A 38 11.04 3.45 -3.76
C LEU A 38 12.20 3.32 -2.72
N ARG A 39 13.34 2.79 -3.16
CA ARG A 39 14.60 2.68 -2.39
C ARG A 39 15.36 4.01 -2.29
N GLU A 40 15.02 5.03 -3.08
CA GLU A 40 15.64 6.33 -2.91
C GLU A 40 15.32 6.90 -1.51
N PRO A 41 16.30 7.50 -0.84
CA PRO A 41 16.14 7.86 0.56
C PRO A 41 15.12 8.99 0.74
N PHE A 42 14.11 8.73 1.54
CA PHE A 42 13.24 9.76 2.11
C PHE A 42 13.97 10.49 3.25
N LYS A 43 13.90 11.82 3.27
CA LYS A 43 14.48 12.62 4.37
C LYS A 43 13.68 12.47 5.66
N LYS A 44 12.37 12.27 5.52
CA LYS A 44 11.46 12.03 6.63
C LYS A 44 10.42 10.97 6.27
N ARG A 45 10.05 10.18 7.26
CA ARG A 45 9.02 9.14 7.18
C ARG A 45 8.04 9.33 8.31
N ILE A 46 6.76 9.41 7.98
CA ILE A 46 5.70 9.51 8.99
C ILE A 46 4.64 8.45 8.79
N VAL A 47 3.99 8.09 9.89
CA VAL A 47 2.81 7.22 9.89
C VAL A 47 1.62 7.94 10.49
N LEU A 48 0.47 7.84 9.82
CA LEU A 48 -0.83 8.31 10.28
C LEU A 48 -1.72 7.09 10.52
N SER A 49 -2.20 6.92 11.73
CA SER A 49 -3.02 5.76 12.13
C SER A 49 -4.14 6.19 13.06
N LYS A 50 -5.22 5.40 13.14
CA LYS A 50 -6.24 5.58 14.19
C LYS A 50 -5.78 5.10 15.57
N THR A 51 -4.75 4.26 15.63
CA THR A 51 -4.31 3.60 16.86
C THR A 51 -2.99 4.17 17.39
N ALA A 52 -2.87 4.26 18.72
CA ALA A 52 -1.65 4.73 19.37
C ALA A 52 -0.48 3.74 19.24
N PHE A 53 -0.80 2.46 19.05
CA PHE A 53 0.15 1.35 18.93
C PHE A 53 0.24 0.83 17.48
N SER A 54 0.23 1.72 16.50
CA SER A 54 0.59 1.36 15.12
C SER A 54 2.11 1.22 15.03
N ILE A 55 2.64 0.10 15.51
CA ILE A 55 3.80 -0.47 14.82
C ILE A 55 3.23 -0.78 13.44
N SER A 56 3.67 -0.06 12.41
CA SER A 56 3.12 -0.23 11.08
C SER A 56 3.16 -1.72 10.73
N LYS A 57 2.00 -2.37 10.79
CA LYS A 57 1.86 -3.81 10.53
C LYS A 57 2.27 -4.10 9.10
N TYR A 58 2.13 -3.08 8.26
CA TYR A 58 2.37 -3.14 6.84
C TYR A 58 3.81 -2.76 6.48
N LEU A 59 4.56 -1.99 7.27
CA LEU A 59 5.92 -1.58 6.91
C LEU A 59 6.80 -1.42 8.15
N PRO A 60 7.73 -2.35 8.44
CA PRO A 60 8.64 -2.24 9.58
C PRO A 60 9.77 -1.23 9.30
N LEU A 61 9.41 0.05 9.18
CA LEU A 61 10.33 1.16 8.98
C LEU A 61 10.55 1.93 10.28
N ALA A 62 11.73 2.54 10.42
CA ALA A 62 11.93 3.61 11.39
C ALA A 62 11.17 4.87 10.91
N TYR A 63 10.20 5.31 11.71
CA TYR A 63 9.41 6.52 11.48
C TYR A 63 9.97 7.68 12.29
N ASP A 64 10.08 8.85 11.67
CA ASP A 64 10.50 10.09 12.32
C ASP A 64 9.37 10.74 13.14
N ALA A 65 8.12 10.50 12.75
CA ALA A 65 6.94 10.95 13.49
C ALA A 65 5.76 10.00 13.30
N MET A 66 4.93 9.88 14.33
CA MET A 66 3.72 9.07 14.33
C MET A 66 2.56 9.95 14.79
N PHE A 67 1.48 10.00 14.01
CA PHE A 67 0.28 10.74 14.36
C PHE A 67 -0.87 9.77 14.56
N GLN A 68 -1.47 9.82 15.75
CA GLN A 68 -2.75 9.18 15.98
C GLN A 68 -3.85 10.15 15.54
N VAL A 69 -4.48 9.86 14.41
CA VAL A 69 -5.47 10.74 13.79
C VAL A 69 -6.88 10.24 14.09
N LYS A 70 -7.62 10.99 14.93
CA LYS A 70 -9.01 10.70 15.31
C LYS A 70 -9.98 11.73 14.76
N ASP A 71 -9.55 12.99 14.69
CA ASP A 71 -10.41 14.10 14.32
C ASP A 71 -9.74 15.11 13.37
N SER A 72 -10.48 16.19 13.05
CA SER A 72 -10.03 17.24 12.15
C SER A 72 -8.85 18.06 12.70
N SER A 73 -8.73 18.19 14.03
CA SER A 73 -7.59 18.87 14.66
C SER A 73 -6.32 18.05 14.49
N ASP A 74 -6.39 16.73 14.67
CA ASP A 74 -5.26 15.84 14.44
C ASP A 74 -4.79 15.89 12.98
N TRP A 75 -5.73 15.93 12.04
CA TRP A 75 -5.44 16.11 10.62
C TRP A 75 -4.74 17.44 10.34
N THR A 76 -5.15 18.51 11.01
CA THR A 76 -4.53 19.83 10.87
C THR A 76 -3.09 19.82 11.38
N LEU A 77 -2.83 19.14 12.50
CA LEU A 77 -1.49 18.96 13.05
C LEU A 77 -0.61 18.12 12.10
N ALA A 78 -1.14 16.99 11.61
CA ALA A 78 -0.44 16.13 10.65
C ALA A 78 -0.12 16.89 9.35
N LEU A 79 -1.07 17.65 8.81
CA LEU A 79 -0.88 18.48 7.62
C LEU A 79 0.18 19.57 7.83
N THR A 80 0.20 20.18 9.02
CA THR A 80 1.22 21.19 9.38
C THR A 80 2.60 20.56 9.35
N TYR A 81 2.77 19.42 10.03
CA TYR A 81 4.03 18.67 9.98
C TYR A 81 4.39 18.28 8.54
N MET A 82 3.44 17.71 7.79
CA MET A 82 3.63 17.33 6.39
C MET A 82 4.07 18.53 5.54
N THR A 83 3.60 19.73 5.83
CA THR A 83 3.95 20.94 5.07
C THR A 83 5.40 21.34 5.31
N TYR A 84 5.85 21.32 6.56
CA TYR A 84 7.16 21.85 6.97
C TYR A 84 8.27 20.81 7.10
N ALA A 85 7.94 19.51 7.11
CA ALA A 85 8.93 18.45 7.19
C ALA A 85 9.87 18.43 5.97
N PRO A 86 11.18 18.18 6.16
CA PRO A 86 12.14 18.01 5.07
C PRO A 86 11.69 17.01 4.00
N LYS A 87 11.94 17.37 2.73
CA LYS A 87 11.56 16.59 1.53
C LYS A 87 12.74 15.85 0.90
N PRO A 88 12.54 14.68 0.26
CA PRO A 88 11.26 14.00 0.03
C PRO A 88 10.68 13.35 1.29
N LEU A 89 9.36 13.45 1.44
CA LEU A 89 8.60 12.93 2.59
C LEU A 89 7.83 11.66 2.21
N LEU A 90 7.97 10.60 3.00
CA LEU A 90 7.13 9.40 2.93
C LEU A 90 6.04 9.47 3.98
N ILE A 91 4.80 9.25 3.56
CA ILE A 91 3.62 9.29 4.41
C ILE A 91 2.93 7.94 4.29
N ILE A 92 2.87 7.20 5.39
CA ILE A 92 2.14 5.94 5.48
C ILE A 92 0.82 6.20 6.19
N THR A 93 -0.30 5.78 5.61
CA THR A 93 -1.61 5.87 6.25
C THR A 93 -2.19 4.48 6.42
N GLU A 94 -2.73 4.18 7.60
CA GLU A 94 -3.19 2.83 7.94
C GLU A 94 -4.64 2.86 8.43
N ASP A 95 -5.55 2.28 7.63
CA ASP A 95 -6.97 2.11 7.96
C ASP A 95 -7.69 3.41 8.39
N ILE A 96 -7.20 4.55 7.87
CA ILE A 96 -7.77 5.88 8.07
C ILE A 96 -8.41 6.40 6.80
N VAL A 97 -9.55 7.09 6.94
CA VAL A 97 -10.17 7.80 5.83
C VAL A 97 -9.46 9.14 5.70
N ILE A 98 -8.91 9.41 4.52
CA ILE A 98 -8.19 10.65 4.21
C ILE A 98 -9.22 11.70 3.75
N PRO A 99 -9.37 12.84 4.46
CA PRO A 99 -10.29 13.90 4.07
C PRO A 99 -9.93 14.52 2.71
N ASP A 100 -10.93 14.99 1.98
CA ASP A 100 -10.72 15.56 0.64
C ASP A 100 -9.74 16.74 0.62
N GLY A 101 -9.75 17.57 1.67
CA GLY A 101 -8.83 18.69 1.82
C GLY A 101 -7.36 18.26 1.84
N VAL A 102 -7.04 17.06 2.33
CA VAL A 102 -5.66 16.54 2.40
C VAL A 102 -5.12 16.26 1.00
N TRP A 103 -5.94 15.70 0.09
CA TRP A 103 -5.53 15.40 -1.28
C TRP A 103 -5.01 16.62 -2.03
N SER A 104 -5.57 17.80 -1.76
CA SER A 104 -5.16 19.07 -2.37
C SER A 104 -3.80 19.59 -1.87
N LYS A 105 -3.33 19.12 -0.70
CA LYS A 105 -2.09 19.56 -0.06
C LYS A 105 -0.90 18.64 -0.38
N LEU A 106 -1.17 17.43 -0.89
CA LEU A 106 -0.14 16.51 -1.36
C LEU A 106 0.45 17.04 -2.67
N ASN A 107 1.77 17.11 -2.74
CA ASN A 107 2.52 17.54 -3.92
C ASN A 107 3.56 16.48 -4.30
N ARG A 108 4.24 16.65 -5.45
CA ARG A 108 5.22 15.68 -5.99
C ARG A 108 6.45 15.46 -5.09
N SER A 109 6.67 16.25 -4.04
CA SER A 109 7.73 16.01 -3.06
C SER A 109 7.30 15.09 -1.90
N MET A 110 6.03 14.68 -1.89
CA MET A 110 5.43 13.81 -0.88
C MET A 110 4.93 12.54 -1.54
N THR A 111 5.36 11.40 -1.01
CA THR A 111 4.85 10.08 -1.42
C THR A 111 3.89 9.60 -0.36
N LEU A 112 2.65 9.31 -0.76
CA LEU A 112 1.62 8.77 0.12
C LEU A 112 1.42 7.29 -0.18
N VAL A 113 1.46 6.46 0.84
CA VAL A 113 1.12 5.03 0.76
C VAL A 113 -0.02 4.77 1.71
N ASN A 114 -1.21 4.47 1.17
CA ASN A 114 -2.39 4.18 1.97
C ASN A 114 -2.66 2.68 2.01
N PHE A 115 -2.59 2.09 3.20
CA PHE A 115 -3.02 0.74 3.46
C PHE A 115 -4.43 0.73 4.02
N THR A 116 -5.34 0.04 3.34
CA THR A 116 -6.73 -0.10 3.80
C THR A 116 -7.28 -1.46 3.37
N SER A 117 -7.96 -2.13 4.30
CA SER A 117 -8.78 -3.29 3.96
C SER A 117 -10.24 -2.92 3.71
N SER A 118 -10.64 -1.68 4.00
CA SER A 118 -11.97 -1.17 3.69
C SER A 118 -12.09 -0.81 2.22
N SER A 119 -13.29 -0.98 1.65
CA SER A 119 -13.57 -0.57 0.27
C SER A 119 -13.42 0.95 0.13
N VAL A 120 -12.52 1.36 -0.75
CA VAL A 120 -12.37 2.78 -1.14
C VAL A 120 -13.30 3.06 -2.32
N ILE A 121 -14.21 4.03 -2.12
CA ILE A 121 -15.18 4.45 -3.14
C ILE A 121 -14.53 5.47 -4.10
N GLN A 122 -13.72 6.40 -3.57
CA GLN A 122 -13.08 7.46 -4.35
C GLN A 122 -11.61 7.14 -4.58
N VAL A 123 -11.34 6.45 -5.68
CA VAL A 123 -9.97 6.03 -6.06
C VAL A 123 -9.27 6.99 -7.02
N ARG A 124 -9.99 7.99 -7.55
CA ARG A 124 -9.44 8.99 -8.49
C ARG A 124 -8.18 9.73 -8.02
N PRO A 125 -8.04 10.08 -6.72
CA PRO A 125 -6.85 10.76 -6.23
C PRO A 125 -5.58 9.93 -6.32
N TYR A 126 -5.68 8.59 -6.42
CA TYR A 126 -4.51 7.72 -6.45
C TYR A 126 -3.90 7.64 -7.86
N ASP A 127 -2.60 7.48 -7.88
CA ASP A 127 -1.73 7.37 -9.06
C ASP A 127 -1.35 5.91 -9.35
N ALA A 128 -1.34 5.07 -8.31
CA ALA A 128 -1.17 3.63 -8.42
C ALA A 128 -2.02 2.89 -7.36
N ILE A 129 -2.48 1.69 -7.69
CA ILE A 129 -3.24 0.82 -6.79
C ILE A 129 -2.66 -0.58 -6.87
N PHE A 130 -2.30 -1.14 -5.72
CA PHE A 130 -1.88 -2.52 -5.55
C PHE A 130 -3.02 -3.30 -4.88
N PHE A 131 -3.53 -4.31 -5.56
CA PHE A 131 -4.57 -5.18 -5.03
C PHE A 131 -3.94 -6.39 -4.35
N ALA A 132 -4.54 -6.84 -3.25
CA ALA A 132 -4.12 -8.06 -2.59
C ALA A 132 -4.17 -9.27 -3.54
N PRO A 133 -3.21 -10.22 -3.42
CA PRO A 133 -3.24 -11.44 -4.21
C PRO A 133 -4.54 -12.18 -4.00
N ILE A 134 -5.21 -12.50 -5.11
CA ILE A 134 -6.48 -13.22 -5.10
C ILE A 134 -6.14 -14.71 -5.19
N GLU A 135 -5.90 -15.33 -4.03
CA GLU A 135 -5.65 -16.77 -3.93
C GLU A 135 -6.94 -17.57 -4.13
N GLU A 136 -8.00 -17.14 -3.46
CA GLU A 136 -9.36 -17.65 -3.59
C GLU A 136 -10.21 -16.58 -4.26
N LEU A 137 -11.01 -17.00 -5.25
CA LEU A 137 -11.97 -16.13 -5.94
C LEU A 137 -13.19 -15.87 -5.03
N THR A 138 -12.97 -15.33 -3.83
CA THR A 138 -14.05 -14.87 -2.97
C THR A 138 -14.82 -13.79 -3.73
N VAL A 139 -16.07 -14.08 -4.07
CA VAL A 139 -16.93 -13.26 -4.93
C VAL A 139 -16.94 -11.77 -4.52
N PRO A 140 -17.02 -11.40 -3.22
CA PRO A 140 -17.13 -9.98 -2.85
C PRO A 140 -15.90 -9.13 -3.20
N TYR A 141 -14.69 -9.65 -2.99
CA TYR A 141 -13.46 -8.90 -3.25
C TYR A 141 -13.12 -8.85 -4.74
N VAL A 142 -13.29 -9.97 -5.44
CA VAL A 142 -13.11 -10.05 -6.90
C VAL A 142 -14.05 -9.07 -7.60
N ASP A 143 -15.34 -9.07 -7.23
CA ASP A 143 -16.32 -8.16 -7.81
C ASP A 143 -16.02 -6.69 -7.50
N TYR A 144 -15.48 -6.41 -6.32
CA TYR A 144 -15.04 -5.07 -5.94
C TYR A 144 -13.87 -4.60 -6.82
N VAL A 145 -12.82 -5.41 -6.96
CA VAL A 145 -11.66 -5.09 -7.81
C VAL A 145 -12.10 -4.90 -9.26
N TYR A 146 -12.95 -5.79 -9.78
CA TYR A 146 -13.51 -5.67 -11.12
C TYR A 146 -14.24 -4.34 -11.34
N LYS A 147 -15.19 -3.98 -10.46
CA LYS A 147 -15.96 -2.73 -10.58
C LYS A 147 -15.07 -1.50 -10.48
N LEU A 148 -14.06 -1.56 -9.63
CA LEU A 148 -13.08 -0.49 -9.47
C LEU A 148 -12.27 -0.31 -10.76
N LEU A 149 -11.72 -1.40 -11.33
CA LEU A 149 -10.99 -1.37 -12.59
C LEU A 149 -11.86 -0.90 -13.76
N GLN A 150 -13.12 -1.32 -13.81
CA GLN A 150 -14.06 -0.83 -14.83
C GLN A 150 -14.24 0.70 -14.76
N SER A 151 -14.12 1.29 -13.56
CA SER A 151 -14.21 2.73 -13.36
C SER A 151 -12.92 3.51 -13.68
N ILE A 152 -11.74 2.92 -13.48
CA ILE A 152 -10.46 3.66 -13.58
C ILE A 152 -9.58 3.26 -14.75
N TYR A 153 -9.62 1.99 -15.16
CA TYR A 153 -8.79 1.47 -16.24
C TYR A 153 -9.49 1.69 -17.58
N ARG A 154 -10.66 1.06 -17.78
CA ARG A 154 -11.52 1.31 -18.94
C ARG A 154 -12.92 0.76 -18.70
N THR A 155 -13.94 1.49 -19.17
CA THR A 155 -15.35 1.08 -19.05
C THR A 155 -15.69 -0.18 -19.83
N THR A 156 -14.91 -0.46 -20.89
CA THR A 156 -15.01 -1.67 -21.72
C THR A 156 -14.39 -2.90 -21.08
N TYR A 157 -13.78 -2.78 -19.88
CA TYR A 157 -13.20 -3.92 -19.17
C TYR A 157 -14.29 -4.91 -18.79
N THR A 158 -14.16 -6.15 -19.27
CA THR A 158 -15.24 -7.15 -19.14
C THR A 158 -14.99 -8.14 -17.99
N PRO A 159 -16.04 -8.78 -17.46
CA PRO A 159 -15.88 -9.81 -16.44
C PRO A 159 -15.08 -11.02 -16.94
N LYS A 160 -15.14 -11.30 -18.25
CA LYS A 160 -14.39 -12.40 -18.88
C LYS A 160 -12.89 -12.11 -18.85
N GLU A 161 -12.49 -10.93 -19.33
CA GLU A 161 -11.10 -10.47 -19.30
C GLU A 161 -10.54 -10.45 -17.88
N HIS A 162 -11.34 -9.97 -16.91
CA HIS A 162 -10.94 -9.96 -15.50
C HIS A 162 -10.66 -11.37 -14.96
N LYS A 163 -11.54 -12.33 -15.24
CA LYS A 163 -11.35 -13.72 -14.81
C LYS A 163 -10.12 -14.36 -15.46
N GLU A 164 -9.87 -14.10 -16.74
CA GLU A 164 -8.68 -14.60 -17.45
C GLU A 164 -7.39 -14.07 -16.82
N ILE A 165 -7.30 -12.75 -16.59
CA ILE A 165 -6.15 -12.12 -15.90
C ILE A 165 -5.93 -12.73 -14.51
N LEU A 166 -7.00 -12.88 -13.71
CA LEU A 166 -6.87 -13.45 -12.37
C LEU A 166 -6.45 -14.92 -12.38
N GLN A 167 -6.87 -15.69 -13.38
CA GLN A 167 -6.44 -17.08 -13.52
C GLN A 167 -4.94 -17.16 -13.82
N GLU A 168 -4.44 -16.35 -14.74
CA GLU A 168 -3.01 -16.28 -15.07
C GLU A 168 -2.17 -15.84 -13.86
N LEU A 169 -2.58 -14.77 -13.18
CA LEU A 169 -1.91 -14.26 -11.98
C LEU A 169 -1.87 -15.29 -10.86
N ARG A 170 -2.97 -16.03 -10.66
CA ARG A 170 -3.03 -17.09 -9.65
C ARG A 170 -2.06 -18.23 -9.96
N VAL A 171 -1.95 -18.65 -11.23
CA VAL A 171 -0.98 -19.68 -11.64
C VAL A 171 0.45 -19.18 -11.43
N ALA A 172 0.71 -17.90 -11.69
CA ALA A 172 2.01 -17.26 -11.49
C ALA A 172 2.30 -16.88 -10.02
N SER A 173 1.35 -17.06 -9.09
CA SER A 173 1.43 -16.53 -7.71
C SER A 173 1.74 -15.03 -7.64
N ALA A 174 1.23 -14.26 -8.60
CA ALA A 174 1.45 -12.82 -8.72
C ALA A 174 0.23 -12.01 -8.25
N GLY A 175 0.47 -10.76 -7.85
CA GLY A 175 -0.56 -9.78 -7.53
C GLY A 175 -0.89 -8.87 -8.71
N LEU A 176 -2.06 -8.23 -8.66
CA LEU A 176 -2.51 -7.27 -9.67
C LEU A 176 -2.23 -5.83 -9.21
N ALA A 177 -1.67 -5.02 -10.09
CA ALA A 177 -1.51 -3.59 -9.89
C ALA A 177 -2.11 -2.80 -11.05
N TRP A 178 -2.54 -1.58 -10.76
CA TRP A 178 -2.93 -0.58 -11.74
C TRP A 178 -2.11 0.68 -11.51
N SER A 179 -1.66 1.33 -12.58
CA SER A 179 -1.05 2.65 -12.50
C SER A 179 -1.32 3.47 -13.74
N LYS A 180 -1.43 4.79 -13.55
CA LYS A 180 -1.50 5.79 -14.61
C LYS A 180 -0.21 6.62 -14.71
N VAL A 181 0.82 6.26 -13.94
CA VAL A 181 2.09 7.01 -13.88
C VAL A 181 2.94 6.62 -15.07
N ASP A 182 3.45 7.62 -15.79
CA ASP A 182 4.26 7.43 -17.00
C ASP A 182 3.58 6.64 -18.13
N GLU A 183 2.24 6.56 -18.10
CA GLU A 183 1.43 5.86 -19.11
C GLU A 183 0.85 6.82 -20.14
N GLU A 184 0.89 6.40 -21.41
CA GLU A 184 0.27 7.16 -22.52
C GLU A 184 -1.27 7.05 -22.53
N SER A 185 -1.81 5.98 -21.93
CA SER A 185 -3.24 5.72 -21.87
C SER A 185 -3.93 6.56 -20.79
N THR A 186 -5.04 7.21 -21.15
CA THR A 186 -5.81 8.09 -20.24
C THR A 186 -6.33 7.38 -18.99
N GLY A 187 -6.51 6.05 -19.06
CA GLY A 187 -6.95 5.19 -17.97
C GLY A 187 -5.83 4.44 -17.25
N GLY A 188 -4.56 4.67 -17.60
CA GLY A 188 -3.44 3.88 -17.10
C GLY A 188 -3.45 2.43 -17.62
N ASN A 189 -2.58 1.61 -17.04
CA ASN A 189 -2.37 0.22 -17.45
C ASN A 189 -2.39 -0.75 -16.25
N LEU A 190 -2.59 -2.04 -16.57
CA LEU A 190 -2.57 -3.14 -15.61
C LEU A 190 -1.19 -3.81 -15.64
N PHE A 191 -0.71 -4.14 -14.45
CA PHE A 191 0.58 -4.75 -14.25
C PHE A 191 0.46 -5.93 -13.29
N TRP A 192 1.41 -6.84 -13.36
CA TRP A 192 1.62 -7.82 -12.30
C TRP A 192 2.75 -7.36 -11.39
N TYR A 193 2.66 -7.71 -10.11
CA TYR A 193 3.76 -7.55 -9.15
C TYR A 193 3.95 -8.85 -8.38
N ASP A 194 5.17 -9.10 -7.89
CA ASP A 194 5.43 -10.24 -7.01
C ASP A 194 4.99 -9.87 -5.58
N PRO A 195 3.95 -10.51 -5.01
CA PRO A 195 3.49 -10.22 -3.66
C PRO A 195 4.38 -10.87 -2.59
N ILE A 196 5.23 -11.80 -2.98
CA ILE A 196 6.14 -12.50 -2.10
C ILE A 196 7.52 -11.86 -2.27
N THR A 197 7.85 -10.86 -1.43
CA THR A 197 9.23 -10.90 -0.94
C THR A 197 9.34 -12.18 -0.15
N LYS A 198 10.24 -13.08 -0.55
CA LYS A 198 10.67 -14.18 0.31
C LYS A 198 11.18 -13.57 1.62
N LYS A 199 10.30 -13.32 2.60
CA LYS A 199 10.66 -13.25 4.02
C LYS A 199 10.93 -14.69 4.50
N GLY A 200 11.87 -15.37 3.83
CA GLY A 200 12.60 -16.47 4.41
C GLY A 200 13.88 -15.88 4.96
N GLY A 201 13.87 -15.47 6.23
CA GLY A 201 15.03 -14.86 6.86
C GLY A 201 14.79 -14.44 8.31
N ASP A 202 14.12 -13.30 8.53
CA ASP A 202 14.29 -12.56 9.80
C ASP A 202 12.98 -12.20 10.53
N ALA A 203 11.92 -13.01 10.40
CA ALA A 203 10.81 -12.90 11.34
C ALA A 203 11.11 -13.79 12.54
N LEU A 204 11.43 -13.18 13.69
CA LEU A 204 11.49 -13.90 14.96
C LEU A 204 10.14 -14.57 15.18
N THR A 205 10.17 -15.89 15.33
CA THR A 205 8.98 -16.69 15.63
C THR A 205 8.39 -16.25 16.98
N ASN A 206 7.09 -16.45 17.19
CA ASN A 206 6.44 -16.13 18.48
C ASN A 206 7.20 -16.67 19.71
N PRO A 207 7.78 -17.89 19.68
CA PRO A 207 8.65 -18.38 20.76
C PRO A 207 9.90 -17.53 20.96
N GLN A 208 10.59 -17.13 19.88
CA GLN A 208 11.79 -16.29 19.96
C GLN A 208 11.48 -14.88 20.47
N LEU A 209 10.29 -14.34 20.14
CA LEU A 209 9.82 -13.07 20.69
C LEU A 209 9.53 -13.19 22.19
N VAL A 210 8.89 -14.27 22.65
CA VAL A 210 8.63 -14.50 24.08
C VAL A 210 9.93 -14.61 24.86
N GLU A 211 10.94 -15.30 24.31
CA GLU A 211 12.26 -15.42 24.92
C GLU A 211 12.96 -14.05 25.01
N LEU A 212 12.88 -13.24 23.95
CA LEU A 212 13.47 -11.90 23.92
C LEU A 212 12.78 -10.94 24.91
N PHE A 213 11.45 -11.02 25.02
CA PHE A 213 10.70 -10.27 26.04
C PHE A 213 10.97 -10.77 27.46
N GLY A 214 11.25 -12.06 27.65
CA GLY A 214 11.69 -12.63 28.92
C GLY A 214 13.04 -12.06 29.36
N ILE A 215 14.03 -12.08 28.46
CA ILE A 215 15.37 -11.53 28.72
C ILE A 215 15.30 -10.04 29.08
N LEU A 216 14.49 -9.26 28.35
CA LEU A 216 14.29 -7.84 28.65
C LEU A 216 13.59 -7.64 30.01
N ALA A 217 12.58 -8.45 30.31
CA ALA A 217 11.86 -8.35 31.59
C ALA A 217 12.75 -8.67 32.80
N ASP A 218 13.68 -9.62 32.66
CA ASP A 218 14.64 -9.94 33.71
C ASP A 218 15.71 -8.84 33.88
N GLN A 219 16.18 -8.23 32.79
CA GLN A 219 17.07 -7.05 32.88
C GLN A 219 16.43 -5.85 33.58
N PHE A 220 15.13 -5.63 33.41
CA PHE A 220 14.41 -4.55 34.09
C PHE A 220 14.06 -4.85 35.55
N ARG A 221 14.24 -6.10 36.02
CA ARG A 221 14.07 -6.46 37.45
C ARG A 221 15.35 -6.29 38.27
N GLU A 222 16.50 -6.23 37.63
CA GLU A 222 17.81 -6.04 38.29
C GLU A 222 18.25 -4.55 38.37
N LEU A 223 17.35 -3.62 38.03
CA LEU A 223 17.46 -2.17 38.29
C LEU A 223 16.51 -1.74 39.41
#